data_AF-A0A1Y5P771-F1
#
_entry.id   AF-A0A1Y5P771-F1
#
_cell.length_a   1.000
_cell.length_b   1.000
_cell.length_c   1.000
_cell.angle_alpha   90.00
_cell.angle_beta   90.00
_cell.angle_gamma   90.00
#
_symmetry.space_group_name_H-M   'P 1'
#
loop_
_entity.id
_entity.type
_entity.pdbx_description
1 polymer ?
#
loop_
_entity_poly.entity_id
_entity_poly.type
_entity_poly.pdbx_seq_one_letter_code
_entity_poly.pdbx_strand_id
1 'polypeptide(L)'
;MKHSGSGTGAHCSRRNRRQPYAWLGAGAVTLGIGAALASGSAVAYADTGAGSGAGKTSSASSESGSASATATDSSTAKKATARSARSSAATSSGGNVSSRKASAAAASNVPAAAVVDTDAAETATGNSPAATLSSTGHSARVHAASATTSTAAGDSSSPAAANSTPSSTSWLPSTPPVVASVAVSLAQQQIALAQSELQQQTWGSGNFAAGLVSIAPQILLAQAALALNTWETSITPAQSLYARTSGVPIVHELAGVGLLGALLLPTLATTALNSVGLFLPLVGALEGTGGITAVQNAVSTAALNGRVYALVPVTMRSTTEPIVYITVNGGPSTPVLVDTGSSGLVLTAASVGDAAPLGAPTGSGTSGYSGGLSYGYTTYTTTVNFGNGIVSGPTSVNIVNAADSAAALAFFHQLGGASGVLGIGANAAGPGPVGIPTTALPGDLSQGVFLYQGLFLGVAGVMVFGPNPLPTRTSVSGAPDAYLNVKINNGSPTTVGAIIDSGGVYGTILSSMVGGASNVPVGTRISVYTADGVLLYSYIVTSQNRPTVISSGLINTGYAPYQHGPVYLDYTTPDGMGSTNFDYA
;
A
#
# COMPACT_ATOMS: atom_id res chain seq x y z
N MET A 1 -24.24 2.00 -86.68
CA MET A 1 -24.05 3.38 -86.18
C MET A 1 -24.87 3.53 -84.90
N LYS A 2 -24.24 3.69 -83.73
CA LYS A 2 -24.12 4.93 -82.90
C LYS A 2 -25.48 5.51 -82.45
N HIS A 3 -25.75 6.00 -81.23
CA HIS A 3 -25.06 6.16 -79.93
C HIS A 3 -26.08 6.77 -78.93
N SER A 4 -25.71 6.81 -77.62
CA SER A 4 -26.15 7.75 -76.55
C SER A 4 -27.51 7.47 -75.89
N GLY A 5 -27.74 7.55 -74.58
CA GLY A 5 -26.96 8.06 -73.43
C GLY A 5 -27.70 7.83 -72.09
N SER A 6 -26.98 8.04 -70.98
CA SER A 6 -27.31 7.92 -69.54
C SER A 6 -28.56 8.68 -69.08
N GLY A 7 -29.22 8.46 -67.93
CA GLY A 7 -28.95 7.69 -66.71
C GLY A 7 -29.79 8.34 -65.58
N THR A 8 -30.67 7.58 -64.94
CA THR A 8 -31.67 8.03 -63.96
C THR A 8 -31.34 7.52 -62.55
N GLY A 9 -31.60 8.35 -61.54
CA GLY A 9 -31.51 8.00 -60.12
C GLY A 9 -32.75 7.26 -59.60
N ALA A 10 -32.59 6.59 -58.46
CA ALA A 10 -33.69 6.22 -57.57
C ALA A 10 -33.19 5.98 -56.14
N HIS A 11 -33.84 6.65 -55.19
CA HIS A 11 -33.80 6.39 -53.76
C HIS A 11 -34.26 4.96 -53.45
N CYS A 12 -33.59 4.28 -52.51
CA CYS A 12 -34.13 3.06 -51.90
C CYS A 12 -33.85 3.05 -50.39
N SER A 13 -34.93 3.03 -49.60
CA SER A 13 -34.92 2.87 -48.15
C SER A 13 -34.45 1.46 -47.76
N ARG A 14 -33.65 1.32 -46.71
CA ARG A 14 -33.39 0.01 -46.10
C ARG A 14 -33.46 0.07 -44.57
N ARG A 15 -34.37 -0.76 -44.05
CA ARG A 15 -34.67 -1.04 -42.65
C ARG A 15 -33.43 -1.53 -41.89
N ASN A 16 -33.17 -0.93 -40.72
CA ASN A 16 -32.23 -1.45 -39.73
C ASN A 16 -32.81 -2.69 -39.04
N ARG A 17 -32.18 -3.86 -39.25
CA ARG A 17 -32.36 -5.04 -38.39
C ARG A 17 -31.42 -4.92 -37.19
N ARG A 18 -32.00 -4.86 -35.99
CA ARG A 18 -31.30 -5.03 -34.72
C ARG A 18 -30.98 -6.53 -34.55
N GLN A 19 -29.73 -6.85 -34.25
CA GLN A 19 -29.35 -8.10 -33.59
C GLN A 19 -28.84 -7.78 -32.17
N PRO A 20 -29.23 -8.57 -31.15
CA PRO A 20 -28.84 -8.34 -29.77
C PRO A 20 -27.48 -8.98 -29.49
N TYR A 21 -26.52 -8.21 -28.98
CA TYR A 21 -25.31 -8.76 -28.37
C TYR A 21 -25.58 -9.03 -26.90
N ALA A 22 -25.64 -10.31 -26.58
CA ALA A 22 -25.51 -10.82 -25.22
C ALA A 22 -24.08 -10.57 -24.73
N TRP A 23 -23.90 -9.62 -23.81
CA TRP A 23 -22.76 -9.55 -22.90
C TRP A 23 -23.27 -9.14 -21.51
N LEU A 24 -24.08 -10.02 -20.92
CA LEU A 24 -24.34 -10.10 -19.49
C LEU A 24 -23.59 -11.34 -19.01
N GLY A 25 -22.34 -11.17 -18.58
CA GLY A 25 -21.51 -12.33 -18.16
C GLY A 25 -20.07 -12.05 -17.76
N ALA A 26 -19.64 -10.78 -17.61
CA ALA A 26 -18.27 -10.45 -17.21
C ALA A 26 -18.18 -9.59 -15.93
N GLY A 27 -19.28 -9.48 -15.17
CA GLY A 27 -19.35 -8.68 -13.94
C GLY A 27 -19.24 -9.47 -12.62
N ALA A 28 -19.19 -10.81 -12.67
CA ALA A 28 -19.25 -11.65 -11.47
C ALA A 28 -17.98 -12.50 -11.21
N VAL A 29 -17.03 -12.55 -12.16
CA VAL A 29 -15.84 -13.42 -12.02
C VAL A 29 -14.69 -12.72 -11.29
N THR A 30 -14.62 -11.39 -11.31
CA THR A 30 -13.54 -10.62 -10.68
C THR A 30 -13.68 -10.50 -9.15
N LEU A 31 -14.87 -10.72 -8.60
CA LEU A 31 -15.11 -10.79 -7.15
C LEU A 31 -14.85 -12.18 -6.55
N GLY A 32 -14.91 -13.24 -7.37
CA GLY A 32 -14.70 -14.63 -6.93
C GLY A 32 -13.23 -15.00 -6.73
N ILE A 33 -12.30 -14.38 -7.47
CA ILE A 33 -10.86 -14.64 -7.33
C ILE A 33 -10.25 -13.84 -6.15
N GLY A 34 -10.82 -12.69 -5.81
CA GLY A 34 -10.41 -11.92 -4.63
C GLY A 34 -10.76 -12.57 -3.29
N ALA A 35 -11.87 -13.32 -3.21
CA ALA A 35 -12.27 -14.02 -1.99
C ALA A 35 -11.42 -15.28 -1.72
N ALA A 36 -10.97 -15.99 -2.76
CA ALA A 36 -10.18 -17.23 -2.60
C ALA A 36 -8.74 -16.98 -2.10
N LEU A 37 -8.19 -15.78 -2.31
CA LEU A 37 -6.87 -15.40 -1.79
C LEU A 37 -6.91 -14.88 -0.33
N ALA A 38 -8.10 -14.61 0.22
CA ALA A 38 -8.29 -14.23 1.61
C ALA A 38 -8.50 -15.43 2.55
N SER A 39 -8.90 -16.59 2.02
CA SER A 39 -9.00 -17.84 2.78
C SER A 39 -7.72 -18.66 2.60
N GLY A 40 -6.70 -18.33 3.38
CA GLY A 40 -5.50 -19.15 3.49
C GLY A 40 -5.86 -20.59 3.86
N SER A 41 -5.34 -21.56 3.10
CA SER A 41 -5.40 -22.97 3.46
C SER A 41 -4.79 -23.16 4.85
N ALA A 42 -5.58 -23.67 5.79
CA ALA A 42 -5.11 -24.04 7.12
C ALA A 42 -3.99 -25.09 6.99
N VAL A 43 -2.80 -24.77 7.51
CA VAL A 43 -1.73 -25.75 7.68
C VAL A 43 -2.08 -26.55 8.93
N ALA A 44 -2.53 -27.80 8.76
CA ALA A 44 -2.73 -28.71 9.88
C ALA A 44 -1.35 -29.15 10.42
N TYR A 45 -1.10 -28.88 11.69
CA TYR A 45 0.07 -29.38 12.41
C TYR A 45 -0.18 -30.86 12.75
N ALA A 46 0.58 -31.78 12.14
CA ALA A 46 0.56 -33.18 12.55
C ALA A 46 1.54 -33.36 13.71
N ASP A 47 0.97 -33.59 14.89
CA ASP A 47 1.66 -33.95 16.13
C ASP A 47 2.33 -35.33 15.96
N THR A 48 3.65 -35.40 16.06
CA THR A 48 4.37 -36.68 16.16
C THR A 48 4.63 -37.01 17.62
N GLY A 49 3.56 -37.40 18.32
CA GLY A 49 3.66 -38.08 19.60
C GLY A 49 4.08 -39.54 19.39
N ALA A 50 5.31 -39.86 19.78
CA ALA A 50 5.76 -41.24 19.93
C ALA A 50 5.00 -41.90 21.10
N GLY A 51 4.29 -42.99 20.83
CA GLY A 51 3.58 -43.75 21.86
C GLY A 51 3.11 -45.12 21.36
N SER A 52 3.75 -46.16 21.87
CA SER A 52 3.59 -47.60 21.63
C SER A 52 2.15 -48.15 21.72
N GLY A 53 1.81 -49.16 20.90
CA GLY A 53 0.68 -50.04 21.20
C GLY A 53 0.29 -51.01 20.08
N ALA A 54 0.52 -52.30 20.31
CA ALA A 54 0.28 -53.46 19.45
C ALA A 54 -1.12 -53.63 18.81
N GLY A 55 -1.18 -54.32 17.65
CA GLY A 55 -2.32 -55.22 17.37
C GLY A 55 -2.73 -55.47 15.91
N LYS A 56 -2.27 -56.61 15.34
CA LYS A 56 -3.01 -57.61 14.51
C LYS A 56 -3.59 -57.27 13.11
N THR A 57 -2.91 -57.85 12.11
CA THR A 57 -3.40 -58.78 11.04
C THR A 57 -4.75 -58.55 10.30
N SER A 58 -4.67 -58.43 8.96
CA SER A 58 -5.14 -59.38 7.91
C SER A 58 -5.89 -58.81 6.68
N SER A 59 -5.36 -59.17 5.51
CA SER A 59 -5.97 -59.63 4.23
C SER A 59 -6.87 -58.77 3.31
N ALA A 60 -6.49 -58.82 2.01
CA ALA A 60 -7.30 -58.92 0.77
C ALA A 60 -8.15 -57.70 0.36
N SER A 61 -8.40 -57.34 -0.90
CA SER A 61 -8.06 -57.84 -2.24
C SER A 61 -8.45 -56.75 -3.28
N SER A 62 -7.89 -56.87 -4.47
CA SER A 62 -8.15 -56.17 -5.75
C SER A 62 -9.61 -55.91 -6.14
N GLU A 63 -9.87 -54.82 -6.88
CA GLU A 63 -10.53 -54.87 -8.20
C GLU A 63 -10.43 -53.55 -9.00
N SER A 64 -10.56 -53.72 -10.31
CA SER A 64 -10.20 -52.86 -11.44
C SER A 64 -11.30 -51.86 -11.86
N GLY A 65 -10.94 -50.87 -12.68
CA GLY A 65 -11.91 -50.03 -13.40
C GLY A 65 -11.27 -49.01 -14.33
N SER A 66 -10.90 -49.45 -15.54
CA SER A 66 -10.37 -48.65 -16.65
C SER A 66 -11.48 -48.03 -17.51
N ALA A 67 -11.24 -46.83 -18.07
CA ALA A 67 -11.83 -46.41 -19.34
C ALA A 67 -10.99 -45.30 -20.00
N SER A 68 -10.35 -45.67 -21.11
CA SER A 68 -9.77 -44.81 -22.14
C SER A 68 -10.73 -44.81 -23.34
N ALA A 69 -10.83 -43.69 -24.07
CA ALA A 69 -11.28 -43.70 -25.45
C ALA A 69 -10.65 -42.53 -26.24
N THR A 70 -9.71 -42.91 -27.09
CA THR A 70 -9.15 -42.19 -28.24
C THR A 70 -9.94 -42.53 -29.51
N ALA A 71 -10.04 -41.58 -30.44
CA ALA A 71 -10.00 -41.76 -31.91
C ALA A 71 -9.81 -40.36 -32.54
N THR A 72 -8.71 -40.00 -33.24
CA THR A 72 -8.29 -40.32 -34.63
C THR A 72 -9.42 -40.14 -35.66
N ASP A 73 -9.27 -39.48 -36.83
CA ASP A 73 -8.11 -39.47 -37.72
C ASP A 73 -8.21 -38.39 -38.86
N SER A 74 -7.03 -38.05 -39.41
CA SER A 74 -6.64 -37.72 -40.81
C SER A 74 -7.44 -36.71 -41.68
N SER A 75 -6.89 -35.99 -42.68
CA SER A 75 -5.72 -36.21 -43.55
C SER A 75 -5.27 -34.92 -44.30
N THR A 76 -3.95 -34.74 -44.43
CA THR A 76 -3.15 -34.36 -45.63
C THR A 76 -3.49 -33.13 -46.53
N ALA A 77 -2.51 -32.23 -46.71
CA ALA A 77 -1.61 -32.18 -47.89
C ALA A 77 -1.08 -30.77 -48.27
N LYS A 78 0.26 -30.70 -48.39
CA LYS A 78 1.08 -30.02 -49.43
C LYS A 78 1.21 -28.47 -49.51
N LYS A 79 2.44 -28.04 -49.17
CA LYS A 79 3.53 -27.52 -50.05
C LYS A 79 3.52 -26.04 -50.52
N ALA A 80 4.70 -25.43 -50.31
CA ALA A 80 5.44 -24.48 -51.18
C ALA A 80 5.54 -22.98 -50.81
N THR A 81 6.67 -22.63 -50.17
CA THR A 81 7.70 -21.64 -50.60
C THR A 81 7.36 -20.44 -51.50
N ALA A 82 7.70 -19.23 -51.05
CA ALA A 82 8.64 -18.23 -51.68
C ALA A 82 8.50 -16.87 -50.95
N ARG A 83 9.52 -16.33 -50.26
CA ARG A 83 10.66 -15.49 -50.69
C ARG A 83 10.31 -14.13 -51.35
N SER A 84 10.84 -13.08 -50.71
CA SER A 84 11.38 -11.78 -51.21
C SER A 84 10.68 -10.58 -50.55
N ALA A 85 11.28 -9.83 -49.62
CA ALA A 85 12.48 -8.97 -49.69
C ALA A 85 12.34 -7.76 -50.62
N ARG A 86 12.21 -6.55 -50.04
CA ARG A 86 12.99 -5.30 -50.26
C ARG A 86 12.24 -4.09 -49.65
N SER A 87 12.86 -3.36 -48.70
CA SER A 87 13.51 -2.04 -48.86
C SER A 87 12.58 -0.97 -49.43
N SER A 88 12.40 0.24 -48.87
CA SER A 88 13.37 1.28 -48.46
C SER A 88 12.53 2.45 -47.90
N ALA A 89 12.84 3.02 -46.74
CA ALA A 89 13.73 4.16 -46.51
C ALA A 89 13.18 5.55 -46.91
N ALA A 90 13.46 6.50 -46.01
CA ALA A 90 13.37 7.97 -46.05
C ALA A 90 12.02 8.64 -45.71
N THR A 91 11.91 9.82 -45.11
CA THR A 91 12.66 10.70 -44.16
C THR A 91 11.95 12.07 -44.23
N SER A 92 11.94 12.85 -43.14
CA SER A 92 11.66 14.31 -43.05
C SER A 92 10.21 14.76 -43.32
N SER A 93 9.65 15.84 -42.75
CA SER A 93 10.06 16.98 -41.91
C SER A 93 8.74 17.53 -41.31
N GLY A 94 8.65 18.01 -40.06
CA GLY A 94 9.11 19.35 -39.65
C GLY A 94 8.06 20.43 -39.94
N GLY A 95 7.53 21.12 -38.90
CA GLY A 95 6.75 22.35 -39.08
C GLY A 95 5.80 22.74 -37.94
N ASN A 96 6.32 23.51 -36.97
CA ASN A 96 5.59 24.34 -36.00
C ASN A 96 4.66 25.37 -36.67
N VAL A 97 3.51 25.71 -36.06
CA VAL A 97 3.01 27.11 -35.89
C VAL A 97 2.13 27.24 -34.64
N SER A 98 2.35 28.34 -33.93
CA SER A 98 1.80 28.80 -32.65
C SER A 98 0.33 29.27 -32.62
N SER A 99 -0.18 29.26 -31.37
CA SER A 99 -0.99 30.28 -30.68
C SER A 99 -2.27 30.86 -31.30
N ARG A 100 -3.37 30.74 -30.54
CA ARG A 100 -4.36 31.82 -30.30
C ARG A 100 -5.10 31.60 -28.99
N LYS A 101 -5.34 32.71 -28.29
CA LYS A 101 -5.87 32.87 -26.93
C LYS A 101 -7.34 33.32 -26.99
N ALA A 102 -8.07 33.01 -25.92
CA ALA A 102 -9.27 33.64 -25.38
C ALA A 102 -10.64 33.38 -26.03
N SER A 103 -11.57 32.83 -25.23
CA SER A 103 -12.82 33.53 -24.85
C SER A 103 -13.51 32.79 -23.69
N ALA A 104 -13.88 33.54 -22.66
CA ALA A 104 -14.74 33.13 -21.57
C ALA A 104 -16.22 33.10 -22.01
N ALA A 105 -17.02 32.22 -21.42
CA ALA A 105 -18.46 32.40 -21.26
C ALA A 105 -18.97 31.46 -20.15
N ALA A 106 -19.67 32.04 -19.18
CA ALA A 106 -20.39 31.36 -18.11
C ALA A 106 -21.76 30.88 -18.58
N ALA A 107 -22.26 29.75 -18.05
CA ALA A 107 -23.69 29.54 -17.73
C ALA A 107 -23.92 28.23 -16.95
N SER A 108 -24.41 28.41 -15.72
CA SER A 108 -25.34 27.64 -14.89
C SER A 108 -25.96 26.33 -15.42
N ASN A 109 -25.95 25.27 -14.59
CA ASN A 109 -27.16 24.68 -13.95
C ASN A 109 -26.86 23.33 -13.28
N VAL A 110 -27.09 23.26 -11.97
CA VAL A 110 -27.24 21.99 -11.20
C VAL A 110 -28.65 22.01 -10.59
N PRO A 111 -29.48 20.96 -10.77
CA PRO A 111 -30.75 20.87 -10.08
C PRO A 111 -30.58 20.25 -8.69
N ALA A 112 -31.29 20.85 -7.74
CA ALA A 112 -31.49 20.38 -6.38
C ALA A 112 -32.50 19.21 -6.33
N ALA A 113 -32.27 18.25 -5.43
CA ALA A 113 -33.27 17.33 -4.89
C ALA A 113 -33.09 17.34 -3.37
N ALA A 114 -33.94 18.06 -2.63
CA ALA A 114 -35.24 17.63 -2.11
C ALA A 114 -35.09 16.96 -0.73
N VAL A 115 -35.33 17.79 0.27
CA VAL A 115 -35.54 17.52 1.68
C VAL A 115 -36.79 16.64 1.86
N VAL A 116 -36.73 15.65 2.74
CA VAL A 116 -37.92 15.07 3.37
C VAL A 116 -37.73 15.20 4.88
N ASP A 117 -38.61 16.02 5.44
CA ASP A 117 -38.79 16.32 6.85
C ASP A 117 -39.83 15.35 7.41
N THR A 118 -39.60 14.81 8.61
CA THR A 118 -40.66 14.20 9.42
C THR A 118 -40.29 14.33 10.89
N ASP A 119 -40.86 15.37 11.51
CA ASP A 119 -41.06 15.49 12.94
C ASP A 119 -42.01 14.40 13.46
N ALA A 120 -41.64 13.78 14.58
CA ALA A 120 -42.58 13.21 15.53
C ALA A 120 -41.97 13.28 16.94
N ALA A 121 -42.47 14.25 17.71
CA ALA A 121 -42.23 14.38 19.14
C ALA A 121 -43.02 13.32 19.91
N GLU A 122 -42.40 12.68 20.89
CA GLU A 122 -43.12 12.11 22.02
C GLU A 122 -42.33 12.37 23.31
N THR A 123 -43.03 12.93 24.29
CA THR A 123 -42.53 13.37 25.59
C THR A 123 -42.82 12.29 26.61
N ALA A 124 -41.82 11.79 27.34
CA ALA A 124 -42.03 11.06 28.58
C ALA A 124 -40.89 11.34 29.57
N THR A 125 -41.27 11.98 30.66
CA THR A 125 -40.47 12.31 31.85
C THR A 125 -40.27 11.08 32.75
N GLY A 126 -39.04 10.88 33.28
CA GLY A 126 -38.77 9.91 34.35
C GLY A 126 -37.31 9.98 34.85
N ASN A 127 -37.12 10.24 36.14
CA ASN A 127 -35.91 10.72 36.82
C ASN A 127 -34.69 9.75 36.94
N SER A 128 -33.49 10.38 36.87
CA SER A 128 -32.22 10.14 37.62
C SER A 128 -31.29 8.94 37.30
N PRO A 129 -29.96 9.03 37.57
CA PRO A 129 -29.07 10.19 37.66
C PRO A 129 -27.87 10.15 36.69
N ALA A 130 -27.22 11.30 36.55
CA ALA A 130 -26.11 11.61 35.65
C ALA A 130 -24.90 10.68 35.77
N ALA A 131 -24.50 10.10 34.63
CA ALA A 131 -23.11 9.74 34.35
C ALA A 131 -22.69 10.54 33.10
N THR A 132 -22.15 11.73 33.35
CA THR A 132 -21.54 12.56 32.30
C THR A 132 -20.26 11.86 31.83
N LEU A 133 -20.38 11.01 30.80
CA LEU A 133 -19.24 10.58 30.00
C LEU A 133 -18.80 11.77 29.14
N SER A 134 -17.98 12.62 29.74
CA SER A 134 -17.22 13.63 29.00
C SER A 134 -16.20 12.89 28.15
N SER A 135 -16.50 12.71 26.86
CA SER A 135 -15.50 12.43 25.84
C SER A 135 -14.65 13.69 25.65
N THR A 136 -13.72 13.94 26.56
CA THR A 136 -12.67 14.94 26.35
C THR A 136 -11.74 14.38 25.29
N GLY A 137 -11.82 14.95 24.08
CA GLY A 137 -10.78 14.76 23.05
C GLY A 137 -9.47 15.29 23.61
N HIS A 138 -8.54 14.39 23.91
CA HIS A 138 -7.22 14.74 24.42
C HIS A 138 -6.29 15.00 23.24
N SER A 139 -6.37 16.19 22.64
CA SER A 139 -5.30 16.72 21.81
C SER A 139 -4.50 17.72 22.64
N ALA A 140 -3.39 17.27 23.22
CA ALA A 140 -2.46 18.13 23.95
C ALA A 140 -1.06 17.99 23.38
N ARG A 141 -0.47 19.13 23.00
CA ARG A 141 0.96 19.50 22.97
C ARG A 141 1.97 18.39 22.60
N VAL A 142 2.40 18.39 21.34
CA VAL A 142 3.68 17.79 20.95
C VAL A 142 4.81 18.65 21.53
N HIS A 143 5.45 18.16 22.58
CA HIS A 143 6.81 18.58 22.91
C HIS A 143 7.75 17.66 22.14
N ALA A 144 8.57 18.23 21.25
CA ALA A 144 9.73 17.54 20.73
C ALA A 144 10.67 17.28 21.92
N ALA A 145 10.62 16.07 22.48
CA ALA A 145 11.63 15.60 23.40
C ALA A 145 12.90 15.33 22.57
N SER A 146 13.73 16.35 22.39
CA SER A 146 15.11 16.15 21.98
C SER A 146 15.76 15.18 22.96
N ALA A 147 16.31 14.07 22.46
CA ALA A 147 17.16 13.19 23.24
C ALA A 147 18.29 14.02 23.87
N THR A 148 18.11 14.41 25.13
CA THR A 148 19.05 15.26 25.84
C THR A 148 19.85 14.37 26.77
N THR A 149 21.11 14.14 26.41
CA THR A 149 22.12 13.61 27.31
C THR A 149 22.25 14.59 28.48
N SER A 150 22.06 14.08 29.69
CA SER A 150 21.93 14.84 30.94
C SER A 150 23.12 15.76 31.25
N THR A 151 22.85 17.05 31.47
CA THR A 151 23.53 17.86 32.49
C THR A 151 22.51 18.79 33.16
N ALA A 152 22.51 18.81 34.49
CA ALA A 152 21.54 19.49 35.33
C ALA A 152 21.93 20.96 35.60
N ALA A 153 20.96 21.88 35.54
CA ALA A 153 20.67 22.93 36.53
C ALA A 153 19.57 23.85 35.98
N GLY A 154 18.64 24.26 36.85
CA GLY A 154 17.35 24.81 36.48
C GLY A 154 17.33 26.21 35.89
N ASP A 155 16.25 26.49 35.17
CA ASP A 155 15.67 27.83 35.12
C ASP A 155 14.16 27.72 34.84
N SER A 156 13.36 28.36 35.68
CA SER A 156 11.92 28.44 35.56
C SER A 156 11.57 29.45 34.46
N SER A 157 11.48 28.96 33.22
CA SER A 157 11.03 29.74 32.07
C SER A 157 9.53 29.51 31.81
N SER A 158 8.82 30.60 31.51
CA SER A 158 7.48 30.60 30.92
C SER A 158 7.39 29.54 29.81
N PRO A 159 6.30 28.75 29.72
CA PRO A 159 6.24 27.66 28.75
C PRO A 159 6.46 28.21 27.35
N ALA A 160 7.58 27.83 26.72
CA ALA A 160 7.87 28.19 25.34
C ALA A 160 6.67 27.84 24.45
N ALA A 161 6.28 28.76 23.56
CA ALA A 161 5.24 28.50 22.57
C ALA A 161 5.62 27.23 21.78
N ALA A 162 4.63 26.39 21.47
CA ALA A 162 4.90 25.15 20.73
C ALA A 162 5.49 25.50 19.35
N ASN A 163 6.54 24.77 18.94
CA ASN A 163 7.23 25.03 17.68
C ASN A 163 6.24 24.88 16.51
N SER A 164 6.10 25.93 15.70
CA SER A 164 5.25 25.96 14.51
C SER A 164 6.01 25.66 13.21
N THR A 165 7.30 25.34 13.33
CA THR A 165 8.17 25.00 12.20
C THR A 165 8.15 23.50 11.97
N PRO A 166 7.75 23.02 10.78
CA PRO A 166 7.87 21.62 10.42
C PRO A 166 9.27 21.08 10.65
N SER A 167 9.38 19.85 11.12
CA SER A 167 10.67 19.20 11.36
C SER A 167 11.46 19.03 10.05
N SER A 168 12.74 19.41 10.10
CA SER A 168 13.75 19.10 9.08
C SER A 168 14.61 17.89 9.46
N THR A 169 14.23 17.15 10.51
CA THR A 169 14.95 15.95 10.94
C THR A 169 14.41 14.75 10.18
N SER A 170 15.29 14.10 9.42
CA SER A 170 14.99 12.82 8.79
C SER A 170 15.22 11.65 9.75
N TRP A 171 14.29 10.70 9.70
CA TRP A 171 14.35 9.38 10.33
C TRP A 171 14.53 8.26 9.30
N LEU A 172 14.71 8.61 8.02
CA LEU A 172 15.10 7.67 6.99
C LEU A 172 16.56 7.24 7.18
N PRO A 173 16.95 6.05 6.68
CA PRO A 173 18.35 5.64 6.66
C PRO A 173 19.25 6.68 5.98
N SER A 174 20.46 6.88 6.51
CA SER A 174 21.46 7.82 5.99
C SER A 174 22.01 7.45 4.61
N THR A 175 21.75 6.21 4.16
CA THR A 175 21.98 5.81 2.77
C THR A 175 20.65 6.00 2.05
N PRO A 176 20.58 6.85 1.00
CA PRO A 176 19.34 7.09 0.27
C PRO A 176 18.75 5.74 -0.19
N PRO A 177 17.42 5.61 -0.23
CA PRO A 177 16.79 4.30 -0.23
C PRO A 177 17.02 3.57 -1.55
N VAL A 178 16.68 2.29 -1.52
CA VAL A 178 16.63 1.37 -2.65
C VAL A 178 16.34 2.12 -3.94
N VAL A 179 17.34 2.18 -4.81
CA VAL A 179 17.21 2.80 -6.12
C VAL A 179 16.17 1.99 -6.90
N ALA A 180 15.15 2.68 -7.42
CA ALA A 180 14.05 2.04 -8.12
C ALA A 180 14.55 1.07 -9.19
N SER A 181 13.97 -0.14 -9.20
CA SER A 181 14.27 -1.23 -10.14
C SER A 181 15.63 -1.92 -9.97
N VAL A 182 16.48 -1.54 -8.99
CA VAL A 182 17.73 -2.28 -8.73
C VAL A 182 17.44 -3.68 -8.19
N ALA A 183 16.45 -3.81 -7.29
CA ALA A 183 16.04 -5.12 -6.78
C ALA A 183 15.47 -6.00 -7.90
N VAL A 184 14.61 -5.45 -8.77
CA VAL A 184 14.05 -6.19 -9.90
C VAL A 184 15.12 -6.61 -10.91
N SER A 185 16.08 -5.73 -11.21
CA SER A 185 17.24 -6.08 -12.04
C SER A 185 18.06 -7.21 -11.44
N LEU A 186 18.28 -7.20 -10.12
CA LEU A 186 18.96 -8.30 -9.42
C LEU A 186 18.14 -9.60 -9.48
N ALA A 187 16.82 -9.53 -9.35
CA ALA A 187 15.94 -10.67 -9.49
C ALA A 187 16.03 -11.30 -10.89
N GLN A 188 16.05 -10.48 -11.95
CA GLN A 188 16.23 -10.96 -13.32
C GLN A 188 17.57 -11.67 -13.52
N GLN A 189 18.66 -11.14 -12.95
CA GLN A 189 19.97 -11.80 -12.97
C GLN A 189 19.93 -13.14 -12.24
N GLN A 190 19.29 -13.21 -11.07
CA GLN A 190 19.13 -14.44 -10.29
C GLN A 190 18.29 -15.48 -11.02
N ILE A 191 17.24 -15.05 -11.75
CA ILE A 191 16.46 -15.94 -12.61
C ILE A 191 17.33 -16.49 -13.74
N ALA A 192 18.11 -15.64 -14.42
CA ALA A 192 19.00 -16.10 -15.48
C ALA A 192 20.06 -17.10 -14.97
N LEU A 193 20.64 -16.84 -13.79
CA LEU A 193 21.56 -17.76 -13.11
C LEU A 193 20.88 -19.09 -12.77
N ALA A 194 19.65 -19.05 -12.23
CA ALA A 194 18.89 -20.25 -11.93
C ALA A 194 18.61 -21.07 -13.20
N GLN A 195 18.27 -20.43 -14.32
CA GLN A 195 18.04 -21.11 -15.60
C GLN A 195 19.31 -21.78 -16.13
N SER A 196 20.45 -21.08 -16.11
CA SER A 196 21.72 -21.63 -16.61
C SER A 196 22.20 -22.79 -15.76
N GLU A 197 22.15 -22.64 -14.43
CA GLU A 197 22.59 -23.68 -13.50
C GLU A 197 21.68 -24.91 -13.57
N LEU A 198 20.36 -24.71 -13.61
CA LEU A 198 19.40 -25.81 -13.77
C LEU A 198 19.63 -26.57 -15.09
N GLN A 199 19.92 -25.86 -16.18
CA GLN A 199 20.26 -26.50 -17.46
C GLN A 199 21.58 -27.28 -17.36
N GLN A 200 22.61 -26.69 -16.76
CA GLN A 200 23.92 -27.30 -16.60
C GLN A 200 23.86 -28.58 -15.75
N GLN A 201 23.16 -28.56 -14.63
CA GLN A 201 23.06 -29.69 -13.71
C GLN A 201 22.16 -30.81 -14.22
N THR A 202 21.30 -30.55 -15.20
CA THR A 202 20.35 -31.55 -15.73
C THR A 202 20.70 -32.00 -17.14
N TRP A 203 20.23 -31.29 -18.16
CA TRP A 203 20.53 -31.63 -19.55
C TRP A 203 22.02 -31.51 -19.90
N GLY A 204 22.69 -30.48 -19.39
CA GLY A 204 24.10 -30.20 -19.66
C GLY A 204 25.06 -31.22 -19.05
N SER A 205 24.65 -31.91 -17.99
CA SER A 205 25.40 -33.02 -17.37
C SER A 205 25.11 -34.37 -18.02
N GLY A 206 24.19 -34.42 -18.99
CA GLY A 206 23.71 -35.67 -19.60
C GLY A 206 22.67 -36.41 -18.77
N ASN A 207 22.19 -35.85 -17.65
CA ASN A 207 21.16 -36.45 -16.82
C ASN A 207 19.77 -36.21 -17.43
N PHE A 208 19.36 -37.10 -18.32
CA PHE A 208 18.08 -37.03 -19.03
C PHE A 208 16.86 -37.06 -18.10
N ALA A 209 16.90 -37.85 -17.02
CA ALA A 209 15.79 -37.97 -16.08
C ALA A 209 15.56 -36.65 -15.33
N ALA A 210 16.62 -36.05 -14.78
CA ALA A 210 16.55 -34.73 -14.16
C ALA A 210 16.20 -33.65 -15.19
N GLY A 211 16.66 -33.79 -16.44
CA GLY A 211 16.34 -32.91 -17.56
C GLY A 211 14.84 -32.84 -17.86
N LEU A 212 14.15 -33.98 -17.97
CA LEU A 212 12.71 -33.99 -18.26
C LEU A 212 11.90 -33.28 -17.17
N VAL A 213 12.26 -33.48 -15.90
CA VAL A 213 11.60 -32.82 -14.77
C VAL A 213 11.94 -31.34 -14.72
N SER A 214 13.12 -30.93 -15.19
CA SER A 214 13.53 -29.51 -15.17
C SER A 214 12.81 -28.63 -16.20
N ILE A 215 12.07 -29.19 -17.15
CA ILE A 215 11.30 -28.42 -18.15
C ILE A 215 10.27 -27.50 -17.47
N ALA A 216 9.50 -28.02 -16.52
CA ALA A 216 8.49 -27.24 -15.81
C ALA A 216 9.09 -26.03 -15.06
N PRO A 217 10.13 -26.19 -14.21
CA PRO A 217 10.77 -25.04 -13.57
C PRO A 217 11.46 -24.10 -14.57
N GLN A 218 12.01 -24.58 -15.70
CA GLN A 218 12.55 -23.69 -16.75
C GLN A 218 11.48 -22.78 -17.36
N ILE A 219 10.29 -23.30 -17.65
CA ILE A 219 9.16 -22.51 -18.17
C ILE A 219 8.72 -21.47 -17.15
N LEU A 220 8.59 -21.87 -15.87
CA LEU A 220 8.19 -20.96 -14.80
C LEU A 220 9.22 -19.84 -14.57
N LEU A 221 10.52 -20.15 -14.63
CA LEU A 221 11.59 -19.15 -14.58
C LEU A 221 11.48 -18.15 -15.74
N ALA A 222 11.22 -18.63 -16.96
CA ALA A 222 11.02 -17.77 -18.12
C ALA A 222 9.78 -16.88 -17.98
N GLN A 223 8.68 -17.41 -17.43
CA GLN A 223 7.47 -16.63 -17.14
C GLN A 223 7.74 -15.54 -16.09
N ALA A 224 8.50 -15.85 -15.04
CA ALA A 224 8.88 -14.87 -14.03
C ALA A 224 9.73 -13.73 -14.62
N ALA A 225 10.75 -14.06 -15.42
CA ALA A 225 11.57 -13.06 -16.09
C ALA A 225 10.75 -12.18 -17.04
N LEU A 226 9.86 -12.78 -17.85
CA LEU A 226 8.99 -12.05 -18.75
C LEU A 226 8.05 -11.10 -17.99
N ALA A 227 7.45 -11.56 -16.91
CA ALA A 227 6.54 -10.75 -16.10
C ALA A 227 7.25 -9.54 -15.49
N LEU A 228 8.44 -9.71 -14.91
CA LEU A 228 9.24 -8.60 -14.36
C LEU A 228 9.66 -7.60 -15.44
N ASN A 229 10.17 -8.06 -16.59
CA ASN A 229 10.55 -7.18 -17.70
C ASN A 229 9.32 -6.43 -18.27
N THR A 230 8.19 -7.10 -18.37
CA THR A 230 6.94 -6.47 -18.82
C THR A 230 6.48 -5.41 -17.81
N TRP A 231 6.62 -5.65 -16.51
CA TRP A 231 6.31 -4.65 -15.49
C TRP A 231 7.19 -3.41 -15.62
N GLU A 232 8.52 -3.56 -15.67
CA GLU A 232 9.47 -2.45 -15.80
C GLU A 232 9.17 -1.57 -17.01
N THR A 233 8.79 -2.18 -18.13
CA THR A 233 8.52 -1.46 -19.39
C THR A 233 7.10 -0.88 -19.49
N SER A 234 6.14 -1.38 -18.70
CA SER A 234 4.72 -1.00 -18.83
C SER A 234 4.19 -0.12 -17.70
N ILE A 235 4.77 -0.15 -16.50
CA ILE A 235 4.21 0.53 -15.32
C ILE A 235 4.14 2.06 -15.51
N THR A 236 5.23 2.69 -15.92
CA THR A 236 5.29 4.16 -16.12
C THR A 236 4.35 4.62 -17.24
N PRO A 237 4.34 3.99 -18.44
CA PRO A 237 3.33 4.30 -19.46
C PRO A 237 1.88 4.10 -18.99
N ALA A 238 1.60 3.04 -18.22
CA ALA A 238 0.26 2.75 -17.71
C ALA A 238 -0.21 3.83 -16.71
N GLN A 239 0.64 4.22 -15.77
CA GLN A 239 0.36 5.32 -14.83
C GLN A 239 0.15 6.64 -15.57
N SER A 240 0.97 6.96 -16.58
CA SER A 240 0.81 8.17 -17.40
C SER A 240 -0.51 8.18 -18.18
N LEU A 241 -0.94 7.03 -18.72
CA LEU A 241 -2.21 6.91 -19.41
C LEU A 241 -3.38 7.09 -18.43
N TYR A 242 -3.33 6.45 -17.26
CA TYR A 242 -4.33 6.61 -16.21
C TYR A 242 -4.44 8.07 -15.76
N ALA A 243 -3.29 8.75 -15.57
CA ALA A 243 -3.24 10.14 -15.19
C ALA A 243 -3.95 11.05 -16.21
N ARG A 244 -3.64 10.89 -17.50
CA ARG A 244 -4.15 11.76 -18.58
C ARG A 244 -5.63 11.56 -18.90
N THR A 245 -6.24 10.48 -18.45
CA THR A 245 -7.59 10.07 -18.85
C THR A 245 -8.66 10.39 -17.81
N SER A 246 -8.32 10.99 -16.67
CA SER A 246 -9.26 11.30 -15.58
C SER A 246 -10.48 12.16 -15.99
N GLY A 247 -10.39 12.90 -17.10
CA GLY A 247 -11.52 13.67 -17.67
C GLY A 247 -12.39 12.92 -18.68
N VAL A 248 -12.08 11.66 -19.02
CA VAL A 248 -12.77 10.86 -20.06
C VAL A 248 -13.19 9.50 -19.48
N PRO A 249 -14.40 9.37 -18.91
CA PRO A 249 -14.77 8.24 -18.04
C PRO A 249 -14.46 6.85 -18.61
N ILE A 250 -14.91 6.54 -19.83
CA ILE A 250 -14.71 5.20 -20.42
C ILE A 250 -13.23 4.89 -20.66
N VAL A 251 -12.46 5.89 -21.11
CA VAL A 251 -11.02 5.71 -21.37
C VAL A 251 -10.26 5.59 -20.05
N HIS A 252 -10.71 6.30 -19.00
CA HIS A 252 -10.14 6.19 -17.66
C HIS A 252 -10.28 4.79 -17.08
N GLU A 253 -11.47 4.18 -17.16
CA GLU A 253 -11.70 2.82 -16.69
C GLU A 253 -10.82 1.80 -17.43
N LEU A 254 -10.69 1.94 -18.75
CA LEU A 254 -9.81 1.08 -19.54
C LEU A 254 -8.32 1.28 -19.20
N ALA A 255 -7.89 2.52 -18.97
CA ALA A 255 -6.55 2.81 -18.49
C ALA A 255 -6.31 2.21 -17.09
N GLY A 256 -7.34 2.21 -16.24
CA GLY A 256 -7.32 1.57 -14.92
C GLY A 256 -7.12 0.05 -15.00
N VAL A 257 -7.80 -0.62 -15.92
CA VAL A 257 -7.58 -2.07 -16.18
C VAL A 257 -6.14 -2.33 -16.65
N GLY A 258 -5.61 -1.50 -17.54
CA GLY A 258 -4.22 -1.60 -18.00
C GLY A 258 -3.21 -1.41 -16.86
N LEU A 259 -3.42 -0.40 -16.01
CA LEU A 259 -2.59 -0.14 -14.84
C LEU A 259 -2.65 -1.30 -13.84
N LEU A 260 -3.85 -1.79 -13.52
CA LEU A 260 -4.02 -2.96 -12.66
C LEU A 260 -3.30 -4.19 -13.23
N GLY A 261 -3.40 -4.42 -14.55
CA GLY A 261 -2.67 -5.49 -15.23
C GLY A 261 -1.17 -5.37 -15.04
N ALA A 262 -0.60 -4.17 -15.18
CA ALA A 262 0.82 -3.92 -14.95
C ALA A 262 1.21 -4.16 -13.48
N LEU A 263 0.41 -3.66 -12.52
CA LEU A 263 0.65 -3.81 -11.09
C LEU A 263 0.64 -5.28 -10.61
N LEU A 264 -0.06 -6.17 -11.30
CA LEU A 264 -0.14 -7.60 -10.95
C LEU A 264 1.05 -8.42 -11.48
N LEU A 265 1.83 -7.91 -12.44
CA LEU A 265 2.92 -8.66 -13.07
C LEU A 265 4.02 -9.10 -12.07
N PRO A 266 4.49 -8.27 -11.12
CA PRO A 266 5.42 -8.72 -10.09
C PRO A 266 4.85 -9.87 -9.24
N THR A 267 3.56 -9.83 -8.89
CA THR A 267 2.91 -10.92 -8.16
C THR A 267 2.87 -12.22 -8.97
N LEU A 268 2.65 -12.14 -10.29
CA LEU A 268 2.73 -13.30 -11.17
C LEU A 268 4.16 -13.86 -11.22
N ALA A 269 5.18 -13.00 -11.25
CA ALA A 269 6.57 -13.43 -11.19
C ALA A 269 6.89 -14.17 -9.89
N THR A 270 6.52 -13.60 -8.72
CA THR A 270 6.69 -14.27 -7.43
C THR A 270 5.94 -15.60 -7.36
N THR A 271 4.73 -15.68 -7.91
CA THR A 271 3.94 -16.93 -7.95
C THR A 271 4.63 -18.01 -8.80
N ALA A 272 5.18 -17.62 -9.96
CA ALA A 272 5.94 -18.54 -10.80
C ALA A 272 7.22 -19.02 -10.10
N LEU A 273 7.96 -18.14 -9.42
CA LEU A 273 9.16 -18.50 -8.65
C LEU A 273 8.86 -19.42 -7.47
N ASN A 274 7.79 -19.16 -6.73
CA ASN A 274 7.34 -20.06 -5.66
C ASN A 274 6.96 -21.44 -6.23
N SER A 275 6.34 -21.46 -7.41
CA SER A 275 5.99 -22.70 -8.10
C SER A 275 7.24 -23.48 -8.55
N VAL A 276 8.31 -22.79 -8.98
CA VAL A 276 9.62 -23.44 -9.27
C VAL A 276 10.10 -24.21 -8.02
N GLY A 277 10.01 -23.59 -6.85
CA GLY A 277 10.38 -24.20 -5.57
C GLY A 277 9.69 -25.53 -5.27
N LEU A 278 8.48 -25.76 -5.78
CA LEU A 278 7.76 -27.04 -5.63
C LEU A 278 8.35 -28.17 -6.49
N PHE A 279 9.00 -27.85 -7.61
CA PHE A 279 9.61 -28.84 -8.51
C PHE A 279 11.06 -29.16 -8.15
N LEU A 280 11.80 -28.20 -7.59
CA LEU A 280 13.23 -28.35 -7.33
C LEU A 280 13.61 -29.54 -6.42
N PRO A 281 12.82 -29.94 -5.39
CA PRO A 281 13.12 -31.15 -4.62
C PRO A 281 13.15 -32.42 -5.47
N LEU A 282 12.20 -32.59 -6.40
CA LEU A 282 12.18 -33.74 -7.30
C LEU A 282 13.33 -33.68 -8.30
N VAL A 283 13.63 -32.50 -8.85
CA VAL A 283 14.81 -32.32 -9.71
C VAL A 283 16.08 -32.70 -8.96
N GLY A 284 16.24 -32.22 -7.71
CA GLY A 284 17.39 -32.53 -6.86
C GLY A 284 17.53 -34.02 -6.56
N ALA A 285 16.42 -34.71 -6.29
CA ALA A 285 16.42 -36.15 -6.05
C ALA A 285 16.89 -36.96 -7.28
N LEU A 286 16.55 -36.50 -8.49
CA LEU A 286 16.96 -37.15 -9.75
C LEU A 286 18.35 -36.71 -10.23
N GLU A 287 18.77 -35.51 -9.86
CA GLU A 287 20.08 -34.95 -10.15
C GLU A 287 21.17 -35.66 -9.32
N GLY A 288 20.98 -35.76 -8.00
CA GLY A 288 21.75 -36.66 -7.13
C GLY A 288 23.12 -36.17 -6.65
N THR A 289 23.61 -34.99 -7.09
CA THR A 289 24.90 -34.44 -6.62
C THR A 289 24.75 -33.27 -5.64
N GLY A 290 23.55 -32.71 -5.51
CA GLY A 290 23.26 -31.57 -4.63
C GLY A 290 23.45 -30.21 -5.32
N GLY A 291 23.81 -30.20 -6.61
CA GLY A 291 23.99 -28.98 -7.42
C GLY A 291 22.72 -28.12 -7.53
N ILE A 292 21.54 -28.72 -7.34
CA ILE A 292 20.26 -28.01 -7.32
C ILE A 292 20.11 -27.02 -6.14
N THR A 293 20.93 -27.14 -5.09
CA THR A 293 20.92 -26.19 -3.96
C THR A 293 21.22 -24.76 -4.41
N ALA A 294 22.15 -24.57 -5.36
CA ALA A 294 22.45 -23.25 -5.90
C ALA A 294 21.24 -22.66 -6.66
N VAL A 295 20.52 -23.49 -7.42
CA VAL A 295 19.27 -23.11 -8.10
C VAL A 295 18.21 -22.70 -7.09
N GLN A 296 18.02 -23.48 -6.02
CA GLN A 296 17.07 -23.16 -4.96
C GLN A 296 17.36 -21.80 -4.30
N ASN A 297 18.63 -21.51 -4.02
CA ASN A 297 19.05 -20.24 -3.44
C ASN A 297 18.80 -19.07 -4.42
N ALA A 298 19.15 -19.23 -5.70
CA ALA A 298 18.90 -18.22 -6.72
C ALA A 298 17.40 -17.94 -6.91
N VAL A 299 16.56 -18.97 -6.91
CA VAL A 299 15.10 -18.83 -7.01
C VAL A 299 14.51 -18.13 -5.78
N SER A 300 14.93 -18.52 -4.59
CA SER A 300 14.46 -17.92 -3.34
C SER A 300 14.82 -16.43 -3.27
N THR A 301 16.06 -16.09 -3.60
CA THR A 301 16.51 -14.69 -3.64
C THR A 301 15.85 -13.88 -4.75
N ALA A 302 15.62 -14.47 -5.93
CA ALA A 302 14.85 -13.84 -6.99
C ALA A 302 13.40 -13.55 -6.57
N ALA A 303 12.77 -14.45 -5.80
CA ALA A 303 11.40 -14.25 -5.33
C ALA A 303 11.30 -13.08 -4.35
N LEU A 304 12.31 -12.89 -3.49
CA LEU A 304 12.42 -11.74 -2.59
C LEU A 304 12.67 -10.44 -3.37
N ASN A 305 13.66 -10.43 -4.26
CA ASN A 305 14.07 -9.25 -5.00
C ASN A 305 13.07 -8.82 -6.09
N GLY A 306 12.32 -9.77 -6.66
CA GLY A 306 11.28 -9.54 -7.66
C GLY A 306 9.94 -9.12 -7.06
N ARG A 307 9.83 -9.08 -5.73
CA ARG A 307 8.62 -8.63 -5.04
C ARG A 307 8.61 -7.11 -4.96
N VAL A 308 7.87 -6.49 -5.89
CA VAL A 308 7.75 -5.03 -6.01
C VAL A 308 6.68 -4.45 -5.10
N TYR A 309 5.54 -5.12 -4.99
CA TYR A 309 4.40 -4.68 -4.19
C TYR A 309 4.04 -5.71 -3.13
N ALA A 310 3.67 -5.24 -1.94
CA ALA A 310 3.13 -6.08 -0.90
C ALA A 310 1.95 -5.40 -0.19
N LEU A 311 0.82 -6.10 -0.14
CA LEU A 311 -0.44 -5.59 0.36
C LEU A 311 -0.69 -6.04 1.81
N VAL A 312 -1.08 -5.08 2.65
CA VAL A 312 -1.52 -5.27 4.03
C VAL A 312 -2.94 -4.70 4.17
N PRO A 313 -3.93 -5.53 4.56
CA PRO A 313 -5.27 -5.04 4.86
C PRO A 313 -5.25 -4.05 6.04
N VAL A 314 -5.98 -2.94 5.90
CA VAL A 314 -6.17 -1.96 6.98
C VAL A 314 -7.61 -2.07 7.47
N THR A 315 -7.79 -2.19 8.79
CA THR A 315 -9.10 -2.10 9.43
C THR A 315 -9.29 -0.69 9.94
N MET A 316 -10.33 0.00 9.48
CA MET A 316 -10.68 1.29 10.07
C MET A 316 -11.46 1.07 11.36
N ARG A 317 -10.96 1.61 12.46
CA ARG A 317 -11.61 1.61 13.77
C ARG A 317 -12.00 3.02 14.13
N SER A 318 -13.05 3.17 14.94
CA SER A 318 -13.52 4.47 15.47
C SER A 318 -13.66 5.60 14.42
N THR A 319 -13.86 5.23 13.15
CA THR A 319 -13.89 6.10 11.96
C THR A 319 -12.53 6.59 11.46
N THR A 320 -11.57 6.85 12.34
CA THR A 320 -10.34 7.59 11.98
C THR A 320 -9.06 6.78 12.11
N GLU A 321 -9.10 5.61 12.74
CA GLU A 321 -7.93 4.89 13.21
C GLU A 321 -7.59 3.72 12.27
N PRO A 322 -6.56 3.85 11.42
CA PRO A 322 -6.13 2.77 10.54
C PRO A 322 -5.31 1.73 11.34
N ILE A 323 -5.87 0.53 11.49
CA ILE A 323 -5.23 -0.58 12.21
C ILE A 323 -4.69 -1.62 11.24
N VAL A 324 -3.44 -2.03 11.45
CA VAL A 324 -2.83 -3.21 10.82
C VAL A 324 -2.39 -4.20 11.88
N TYR A 325 -2.20 -5.45 11.47
CA TYR A 325 -1.72 -6.51 12.35
C TYR A 325 -0.28 -6.85 11.99
N ILE A 326 0.60 -6.87 12.99
CA ILE A 326 2.00 -7.24 12.85
C ILE A 326 2.35 -8.36 13.83
N THR A 327 3.46 -9.07 13.59
CA THR A 327 4.15 -9.83 14.62
C THR A 327 5.57 -9.29 14.76
N VAL A 328 6.10 -9.33 15.98
CA VAL A 328 7.49 -8.98 16.27
C VAL A 328 8.23 -10.23 16.64
N ASN A 329 9.33 -10.53 15.95
CA ASN A 329 10.17 -11.71 16.21
C ASN A 329 9.40 -13.06 16.21
N GLY A 330 8.34 -13.18 15.40
CA GLY A 330 7.48 -14.38 15.40
C GLY A 330 6.54 -14.52 16.60
N GLY A 331 6.38 -13.46 17.41
CA GLY A 331 5.40 -13.37 18.49
C GLY A 331 3.94 -13.36 18.02
N PRO A 332 2.99 -13.05 18.92
CA PRO A 332 1.57 -13.02 18.60
C PRO A 332 1.24 -11.92 17.58
N SER A 333 0.11 -12.10 16.89
CA SER A 333 -0.44 -11.09 15.99
C SER A 333 -1.05 -9.95 16.81
N THR A 334 -0.55 -8.75 16.55
CA THR A 334 -0.79 -7.57 17.39
C THR A 334 -1.32 -6.40 16.56
N PRO A 335 -2.45 -5.80 16.97
CA PRO A 335 -2.98 -4.62 16.30
C PRO A 335 -2.12 -3.40 16.61
N VAL A 336 -1.73 -2.65 15.59
CA VAL A 336 -1.02 -1.38 15.72
C VAL A 336 -1.70 -0.30 14.90
N LEU A 337 -1.72 0.92 15.43
CA LEU A 337 -2.15 2.11 14.70
C LEU A 337 -1.09 2.44 13.64
N VAL A 338 -1.49 2.59 12.38
CA VAL A 338 -0.63 3.13 11.32
C VAL A 338 -0.65 4.65 11.42
N ASP A 339 0.50 5.21 11.78
CA ASP A 339 0.60 6.62 12.12
C ASP A 339 1.64 7.30 11.24
N THR A 340 1.19 8.11 10.30
CA THR A 340 2.09 8.93 9.49
C THR A 340 2.66 10.09 10.27
N GLY A 341 1.97 10.54 11.34
CA GLY A 341 2.33 11.61 12.27
C GLY A 341 3.52 11.32 13.19
N SER A 342 4.11 10.13 13.08
CA SER A 342 5.22 9.69 13.92
C SER A 342 6.14 8.72 13.17
N SER A 343 7.36 8.53 13.64
CA SER A 343 8.40 7.60 13.15
C SER A 343 8.74 6.50 14.16
N GLY A 344 8.66 5.25 13.71
CA GLY A 344 9.15 4.08 14.44
C GLY A 344 8.07 3.31 15.20
N LEU A 345 8.44 2.14 15.73
CA LEU A 345 7.51 1.20 16.33
C LEU A 345 7.63 1.18 17.86
N VAL A 346 6.50 1.41 18.54
CA VAL A 346 6.37 1.24 19.98
C VAL A 346 5.27 0.24 20.32
N LEU A 347 5.56 -0.66 21.25
CA LEU A 347 4.67 -1.72 21.70
C LEU A 347 4.77 -1.88 23.21
N THR A 348 3.75 -2.44 23.84
CA THR A 348 3.88 -2.94 25.22
C THR A 348 4.48 -4.34 25.23
N ALA A 349 5.12 -4.74 26.33
CA ALA A 349 5.71 -6.08 26.43
C ALA A 349 4.67 -7.21 26.22
N ALA A 350 3.43 -7.02 26.73
CA ALA A 350 2.34 -7.96 26.54
C ALA A 350 1.96 -8.16 25.05
N SER A 351 2.14 -7.12 24.23
CA SER A 351 1.86 -7.14 22.79
C SER A 351 2.90 -7.92 21.98
N VAL A 352 4.07 -8.20 22.54
CA VAL A 352 5.14 -8.96 21.87
C VAL A 352 5.19 -10.41 22.34
N GLY A 353 4.71 -10.68 23.56
CA GLY A 353 4.68 -12.00 24.16
C GLY A 353 6.06 -12.57 24.47
N ASP A 354 6.08 -13.79 25.03
CA ASP A 354 7.29 -14.43 25.54
C ASP A 354 7.78 -15.60 24.66
N ALA A 355 7.19 -15.78 23.48
CA ALA A 355 7.42 -16.94 22.62
C ALA A 355 8.84 -17.01 22.05
N ALA A 356 9.47 -15.84 21.79
CA ALA A 356 10.83 -15.75 21.28
C ALA A 356 11.57 -14.55 21.91
N PRO A 357 12.79 -14.74 22.43
CA PRO A 357 13.55 -13.64 23.02
C PRO A 357 13.92 -12.61 21.94
N LEU A 358 13.67 -11.33 22.21
CA LEU A 358 13.96 -10.20 21.30
C LEU A 358 15.46 -9.93 21.10
N GLY A 359 16.33 -10.72 21.75
CA GLY A 359 17.76 -10.48 21.81
C GLY A 359 18.15 -9.51 22.93
N ALA A 360 19.41 -9.09 22.92
CA ALA A 360 19.91 -8.11 23.88
C ALA A 360 19.34 -6.71 23.58
N PRO A 361 19.00 -5.91 24.61
CA PRO A 361 18.67 -4.50 24.43
C PRO A 361 19.78 -3.76 23.69
N THR A 362 19.40 -2.92 22.72
CA THR A 362 20.31 -2.08 21.93
C THR A 362 20.24 -0.61 22.32
N GLY A 363 19.26 -0.23 23.13
CA GLY A 363 19.10 1.14 23.63
C GLY A 363 17.98 1.26 24.66
N SER A 364 17.81 2.46 25.20
CA SER A 364 16.68 2.81 26.06
C SER A 364 16.49 4.33 26.04
N GLY A 365 15.34 4.79 26.53
CA GLY A 365 15.09 6.21 26.73
C GLY A 365 13.67 6.48 27.20
N THR A 366 13.22 7.72 27.02
CA THR A 366 11.88 8.19 27.35
C THR A 366 11.27 8.90 26.17
N SER A 367 9.98 8.67 25.94
CA SER A 367 9.24 9.29 24.85
C SER A 367 7.83 9.65 25.32
N GLY A 368 7.07 10.26 24.42
CA GLY A 368 5.65 10.48 24.58
C GLY A 368 4.91 10.25 23.28
N TYR A 369 3.59 10.13 23.39
CA TYR A 369 2.72 9.95 22.23
C TYR A 369 1.47 10.81 22.36
N SER A 370 1.15 11.54 21.28
CA SER A 370 0.01 12.48 21.18
C SER A 370 -0.10 13.50 22.34
N GLY A 371 1.01 13.72 23.06
CA GLY A 371 1.14 14.51 24.31
C GLY A 371 0.18 14.16 25.45
N GLY A 372 -0.52 13.02 25.36
CA GLY A 372 -1.35 12.46 26.43
C GLY A 372 -0.69 11.27 27.15
N LEU A 373 0.43 10.77 26.63
CA LEU A 373 1.17 9.65 27.18
C LEU A 373 2.66 9.98 27.23
N SER A 374 3.31 9.66 28.35
CA SER A 374 4.76 9.64 28.52
C SER A 374 5.18 8.27 29.05
N TYR A 375 6.31 7.75 28.58
CA TYR A 375 6.79 6.41 28.98
C TYR A 375 8.30 6.28 28.79
N GLY A 376 8.93 5.46 29.63
CA GLY A 376 10.22 4.86 29.35
C GLY A 376 10.09 3.68 28.41
N TYR A 377 11.12 3.43 27.60
CA TYR A 377 11.18 2.26 26.73
C TYR A 377 12.59 1.67 26.70
N THR A 378 12.64 0.40 26.30
CA THR A 378 13.85 -0.34 25.94
C THR A 378 13.79 -0.68 24.46
N THR A 379 14.87 -0.42 23.73
CA THR A 379 14.97 -0.66 22.28
C THR A 379 15.63 -2.02 22.02
N TYR A 380 15.09 -2.74 21.05
CA TYR A 380 15.61 -4.02 20.56
C TYR A 380 15.78 -3.95 19.05
N THR A 381 16.68 -4.77 18.50
CA THR A 381 16.85 -4.93 17.06
C THR A 381 16.36 -6.32 16.66
N THR A 382 15.23 -6.36 15.94
CA THR A 382 14.53 -7.61 15.62
C THR A 382 13.71 -7.46 14.33
N THR A 383 12.96 -8.48 13.93
CA THR A 383 12.12 -8.45 12.72
C THR A 383 10.69 -8.05 13.03
N VAL A 384 10.06 -7.36 12.07
CA VAL A 384 8.63 -7.05 12.05
C VAL A 384 8.02 -7.73 10.84
N ASN A 385 6.96 -8.50 11.06
CA ASN A 385 6.23 -9.20 10.00
C ASN A 385 4.82 -8.63 9.89
N PHE A 386 4.44 -8.19 8.69
CA PHE A 386 3.13 -7.60 8.38
C PHE A 386 2.13 -8.62 7.83
N GLY A 387 2.43 -9.92 7.97
CA GLY A 387 1.67 -11.03 7.39
C GLY A 387 2.11 -11.36 5.96
N ASN A 388 1.61 -12.47 5.40
CA ASN A 388 1.83 -12.86 4.00
C ASN A 388 3.32 -12.83 3.54
N GLY A 389 4.22 -13.25 4.44
CA GLY A 389 5.67 -13.27 4.21
C GLY A 389 6.30 -11.89 4.01
N ILE A 390 5.64 -10.80 4.47
CA ILE A 390 6.18 -9.44 4.43
C ILE A 390 6.98 -9.22 5.71
N VAL A 391 8.26 -9.59 5.67
CA VAL A 391 9.13 -9.56 6.84
C VAL A 391 10.24 -8.54 6.62
N SER A 392 10.42 -7.64 7.57
CA SER A 392 11.54 -6.71 7.57
C SER A 392 12.86 -7.42 7.82
N GLY A 393 13.96 -6.84 7.36
CA GLY A 393 15.26 -7.06 7.98
C GLY A 393 15.25 -6.61 9.45
N PRO A 394 16.35 -6.85 10.19
CA PRO A 394 16.47 -6.37 11.56
C PRO A 394 16.27 -4.85 11.65
N THR A 395 15.35 -4.42 12.49
CA THR A 395 14.96 -3.02 12.69
C THR A 395 14.72 -2.73 14.16
N SER A 396 14.76 -1.45 14.53
CA SER A 396 14.53 -1.01 15.90
C SER A 396 13.06 -1.14 16.28
N VAL A 397 12.80 -1.76 17.43
CA VAL A 397 11.48 -1.88 18.05
C VAL A 397 11.58 -1.44 19.50
N ASN A 398 10.72 -0.51 19.91
CA ASN A 398 10.69 0.00 21.27
C ASN A 398 9.62 -0.72 22.08
N ILE A 399 10.03 -1.27 23.22
CA ILE A 399 9.14 -1.91 24.17
C ILE A 399 9.00 -1.01 25.38
N VAL A 400 7.76 -0.62 25.69
CA VAL A 400 7.45 0.18 26.88
C VAL A 400 7.92 -0.55 28.13
N ASN A 401 8.64 0.17 29.00
CA ASN A 401 9.16 -0.37 30.25
C ASN A 401 8.03 -0.83 31.16
N ALA A 402 8.29 -1.85 31.98
CA ALA A 402 7.28 -2.48 32.83
C ALA A 402 6.51 -1.48 33.72
N ALA A 403 7.17 -0.42 34.19
CA ALA A 403 6.58 0.63 35.03
C ALA A 403 5.44 1.40 34.32
N ASP A 404 5.54 1.59 33.00
CA ASP A 404 4.61 2.41 32.21
C ASP A 404 3.65 1.57 31.36
N SER A 405 3.91 0.26 31.24
CA SER A 405 3.22 -0.65 30.32
C SER A 405 1.69 -0.64 30.46
N ALA A 406 1.17 -0.62 31.69
CA ALA A 406 -0.28 -0.59 31.92
C ALA A 406 -0.93 0.73 31.44
N ALA A 407 -0.28 1.87 31.72
CA ALA A 407 -0.76 3.17 31.27
C ALA A 407 -0.68 3.30 29.74
N ALA A 408 0.42 2.85 29.14
CA ALA A 408 0.60 2.84 27.69
C ALA A 408 -0.43 1.94 27.00
N LEU A 409 -0.67 0.72 27.50
CA LEU A 409 -1.68 -0.17 26.91
C LEU A 409 -3.09 0.44 27.00
N ALA A 410 -3.44 1.02 28.16
CA ALA A 410 -4.72 1.68 28.34
C ALA A 410 -4.90 2.86 27.38
N PHE A 411 -3.82 3.62 27.11
CA PHE A 411 -3.83 4.69 26.12
C PHE A 411 -3.98 4.15 24.69
N PHE A 412 -3.16 3.18 24.28
CA PHE A 412 -3.21 2.62 22.92
C PHE A 412 -4.56 1.96 22.61
N HIS A 413 -5.20 1.32 23.59
CA HIS A 413 -6.53 0.74 23.38
C HIS A 413 -7.60 1.80 23.05
N GLN A 414 -7.42 3.06 23.45
CA GLN A 414 -8.31 4.15 23.05
C GLN A 414 -8.18 4.48 21.56
N LEU A 415 -7.03 4.16 20.94
CA LEU A 415 -6.72 4.35 19.52
C LEU A 415 -7.26 3.18 18.70
N GLY A 416 -8.58 2.96 18.75
CA GLY A 416 -9.22 1.89 17.97
C GLY A 416 -8.87 0.47 18.43
N GLY A 417 -8.45 0.27 19.69
CA GLY A 417 -8.05 -1.03 20.22
C GLY A 417 -6.63 -1.46 19.86
N ALA A 418 -5.77 -0.53 19.43
CA ALA A 418 -4.36 -0.81 19.17
C ALA A 418 -3.60 -1.19 20.45
N SER A 419 -2.53 -1.96 20.30
CA SER A 419 -1.64 -2.34 21.41
C SER A 419 -0.22 -1.76 21.24
N GLY A 420 -0.10 -0.78 20.34
CA GLY A 420 1.11 -0.05 19.97
C GLY A 420 0.87 0.86 18.77
N VAL A 421 1.91 1.58 18.39
CA VAL A 421 1.89 2.54 17.26
C VAL A 421 3.01 2.19 16.29
N LEU A 422 2.65 2.06 15.02
CA LEU A 422 3.57 1.94 13.89
C LEU A 422 3.69 3.32 13.23
N GLY A 423 4.69 4.08 13.66
CA GLY A 423 5.08 5.33 13.03
C GLY A 423 5.77 5.09 11.69
N ILE A 424 5.21 5.68 10.61
CA ILE A 424 5.70 5.57 9.23
C ILE A 424 6.10 6.90 8.60
N GLY A 425 6.10 7.99 9.37
CA GLY A 425 6.65 9.27 8.96
C GLY A 425 8.16 9.19 8.74
N ALA A 426 8.65 9.80 7.67
CA ALA A 426 10.06 10.05 7.39
C ALA A 426 10.64 11.22 8.21
N ASN A 427 9.84 12.23 8.57
CA ASN A 427 10.33 13.43 9.26
C ASN A 427 9.55 13.85 10.51
N ALA A 428 8.73 12.96 11.09
CA ALA A 428 8.01 13.19 12.34
C ALA A 428 8.75 12.61 13.56
N ALA A 429 8.67 13.26 14.73
CA ALA A 429 9.33 12.77 15.94
C ALA A 429 8.52 11.67 16.67
N GLY A 430 9.22 10.76 17.37
CA GLY A 430 8.61 9.70 18.21
C GLY A 430 7.80 8.69 17.39
N PRO A 431 7.25 7.59 17.95
CA PRO A 431 7.18 7.26 19.37
C PRO A 431 8.48 6.76 19.99
N GLY A 432 9.55 6.53 19.23
CA GLY A 432 10.88 6.35 19.82
C GLY A 432 12.00 6.80 18.88
N PRO A 433 13.22 6.99 19.37
CA PRO A 433 14.30 7.50 18.55
C PRO A 433 14.83 6.33 17.73
N VAL A 434 14.67 6.45 16.41
CA VAL A 434 15.34 5.65 15.37
C VAL A 434 14.63 4.37 14.94
N GLY A 435 14.38 4.28 13.62
CA GLY A 435 14.04 3.07 12.88
C GLY A 435 12.56 3.02 12.48
N ILE A 436 12.27 3.23 11.19
CA ILE A 436 10.95 3.02 10.61
C ILE A 436 10.92 1.58 10.08
N PRO A 437 10.12 0.65 10.63
CA PRO A 437 10.18 -0.76 10.20
C PRO A 437 9.94 -0.99 8.71
N THR A 438 9.15 -0.12 8.07
CA THR A 438 8.83 -0.19 6.64
C THR A 438 10.06 0.08 5.77
N THR A 439 11.00 0.93 6.22
CA THR A 439 12.26 1.18 5.50
C THR A 439 13.25 0.03 5.61
N ALA A 440 13.01 -0.94 6.50
CA ALA A 440 13.81 -2.15 6.66
C ALA A 440 13.25 -3.34 5.84
N LEU A 441 12.18 -3.15 5.07
CA LEU A 441 11.69 -4.17 4.15
C LEU A 441 12.70 -4.42 3.00
N PRO A 442 12.74 -5.64 2.42
CA PRO A 442 13.70 -5.97 1.38
C PRO A 442 13.35 -5.33 0.04
N GLY A 443 14.39 -4.94 -0.71
CA GLY A 443 14.25 -4.51 -2.10
C GLY A 443 13.27 -3.35 -2.27
N ASP A 444 12.47 -3.37 -3.34
CA ASP A 444 11.59 -2.26 -3.69
C ASP A 444 10.49 -1.99 -2.64
N LEU A 445 10.20 -2.94 -1.74
CA LEU A 445 9.20 -2.78 -0.68
C LEU A 445 9.52 -1.64 0.31
N SER A 446 10.79 -1.24 0.45
CA SER A 446 11.18 -0.15 1.35
C SER A 446 11.09 1.25 0.74
N GLN A 447 10.64 1.39 -0.51
CA GLN A 447 10.62 2.69 -1.19
C GLN A 447 9.55 3.64 -0.65
N GLY A 448 8.49 3.11 -0.05
CA GLY A 448 7.41 3.92 0.46
C GLY A 448 6.21 3.12 0.92
N VAL A 449 5.19 3.85 1.36
CA VAL A 449 3.93 3.30 1.85
C VAL A 449 2.77 4.03 1.20
N PHE A 450 2.02 3.30 0.37
CA PHE A 450 0.72 3.74 -0.12
C PHE A 450 -0.33 3.43 0.94
N LEU A 451 -1.16 4.40 1.30
CA LEU A 451 -2.23 4.26 2.27
C LEU A 451 -3.54 4.79 1.70
N TYR A 452 -4.55 3.91 1.66
CA TYR A 452 -5.90 4.28 1.25
C TYR A 452 -6.90 3.78 2.30
N GLN A 453 -7.56 4.71 2.98
CA GLN A 453 -8.46 4.42 4.11
C GLN A 453 -9.95 4.47 3.74
N GLY A 454 -10.26 4.85 2.48
CA GLY A 454 -11.63 5.08 2.01
C GLY A 454 -12.34 3.86 1.44
N LEU A 455 -11.78 2.65 1.52
CA LEU A 455 -12.44 1.46 0.98
C LEU A 455 -13.74 1.15 1.74
N PHE A 456 -14.74 0.66 1.02
CA PHE A 456 -16.05 0.29 1.57
C PHE A 456 -16.68 1.40 2.42
N LEU A 457 -16.66 2.64 1.93
CA LEU A 457 -17.18 3.82 2.64
C LEU A 457 -16.43 4.13 3.95
N GLY A 458 -15.12 3.86 3.98
CA GLY A 458 -14.26 4.19 5.12
C GLY A 458 -14.28 3.18 6.27
N VAL A 459 -14.84 1.98 6.07
CA VAL A 459 -14.79 0.90 7.08
C VAL A 459 -13.55 0.00 6.94
N ALA A 460 -12.86 0.08 5.80
CA ALA A 460 -11.63 -0.64 5.57
C ALA A 460 -10.68 0.18 4.69
N GLY A 461 -9.44 -0.27 4.63
CA GLY A 461 -8.41 0.33 3.81
C GLY A 461 -7.40 -0.68 3.33
N VAL A 462 -6.42 -0.16 2.62
CA VAL A 462 -5.28 -0.93 2.16
C VAL A 462 -4.01 -0.12 2.37
N MET A 463 -2.98 -0.82 2.85
CA MET A 463 -1.61 -0.33 2.88
C MET A 463 -0.80 -1.16 1.89
N VAL A 464 -0.04 -0.50 1.01
CA VAL A 464 0.82 -1.18 0.03
C VAL A 464 2.25 -0.68 0.18
N PHE A 465 3.16 -1.61 0.44
CA PHE A 465 4.60 -1.37 0.39
C PHE A 465 5.10 -1.46 -1.04
N GLY A 466 6.08 -0.64 -1.39
CA GLY A 466 6.65 -0.59 -2.73
C GLY A 466 6.73 0.83 -3.29
N PRO A 467 7.04 0.97 -4.59
CA PRO A 467 6.85 2.22 -5.33
C PRO A 467 5.38 2.68 -5.29
N ASN A 468 5.08 3.95 -5.59
CA ASN A 468 3.69 4.41 -5.67
C ASN A 468 2.93 3.64 -6.77
N PRO A 469 1.84 2.89 -6.47
CA PRO A 469 1.08 2.17 -7.48
C PRO A 469 0.26 3.09 -8.39
N LEU A 470 -0.08 4.29 -7.94
CA LEU A 470 -0.85 5.28 -8.70
C LEU A 470 0.02 6.46 -9.15
N PRO A 471 -0.39 7.18 -10.21
CA PRO A 471 0.30 8.41 -10.56
C PRO A 471 0.03 9.50 -9.52
N THR A 472 1.11 10.04 -8.94
CA THR A 472 1.06 11.25 -8.11
C THR A 472 0.43 12.40 -8.89
N ARG A 473 -0.58 13.07 -8.31
CA ARG A 473 -1.19 14.27 -8.90
C ARG A 473 -0.53 15.55 -8.40
N THR A 474 -0.24 15.56 -7.11
CA THR A 474 0.51 16.62 -6.45
C THR A 474 1.23 16.04 -5.24
N SER A 475 2.25 16.74 -4.77
CA SER A 475 3.05 16.31 -3.64
C SER A 475 3.41 17.47 -2.73
N VAL A 476 3.70 17.13 -1.49
CA VAL A 476 4.23 18.03 -0.48
C VAL A 476 5.56 17.46 -0.01
N SER A 477 6.60 18.30 0.03
CA SER A 477 7.90 17.91 0.58
C SER A 477 7.78 17.67 2.09
N GLY A 478 8.41 16.60 2.56
CA GLY A 478 8.21 16.06 3.91
C GLY A 478 7.16 14.96 3.94
N ALA A 479 7.32 14.03 4.87
CA ALA A 479 6.38 12.97 5.16
C ALA A 479 6.40 12.69 6.66
N PRO A 480 5.55 13.31 7.49
CA PRO A 480 4.38 14.13 7.17
C PRO A 480 4.55 15.64 7.46
N ASP A 481 5.67 16.07 8.05
CA ASP A 481 5.85 17.43 8.56
C ASP A 481 6.12 18.38 7.40
N ALA A 482 5.22 19.33 7.17
CA ALA A 482 5.30 20.21 6.01
C ALA A 482 4.62 21.58 6.22
N TYR A 483 4.91 22.51 5.33
CA TYR A 483 4.13 23.76 5.21
C TYR A 483 2.94 23.56 4.28
N LEU A 484 1.75 23.93 4.77
CA LEU A 484 0.49 23.91 4.01
C LEU A 484 -0.16 25.29 4.01
N ASN A 485 -0.99 25.55 3.01
CA ASN A 485 -1.85 26.72 2.96
C ASN A 485 -3.27 26.32 3.35
N VAL A 486 -3.81 26.90 4.42
CA VAL A 486 -5.16 26.60 4.92
C VAL A 486 -6.07 27.79 4.70
N LYS A 487 -7.22 27.55 4.08
CA LYS A 487 -8.27 28.54 3.85
C LYS A 487 -9.52 28.16 4.64
N ILE A 488 -10.02 29.13 5.42
CA ILE A 488 -11.26 29.00 6.19
C ILE A 488 -12.37 29.77 5.48
N ASN A 489 -13.45 29.07 5.17
CA ASN A 489 -14.57 29.58 4.38
C ASN A 489 -14.08 30.27 3.10
N ASN A 490 -14.50 31.52 2.87
CA ASN A 490 -14.08 32.33 1.74
C ASN A 490 -12.90 33.26 2.07
N GLY A 491 -12.23 33.06 3.20
CA GLY A 491 -11.09 33.87 3.63
C GLY A 491 -9.84 33.68 2.76
N SER A 492 -8.77 34.40 3.11
CA SER A 492 -7.47 34.24 2.47
C SER A 492 -6.76 32.99 2.98
N PRO A 493 -6.07 32.21 2.11
CA PRO A 493 -5.20 31.14 2.56
C PRO A 493 -4.12 31.66 3.50
N THR A 494 -3.83 30.91 4.57
CA THR A 494 -2.78 31.19 5.53
C THR A 494 -1.78 30.05 5.52
N THR A 495 -0.49 30.34 5.37
CA THR A 495 0.57 29.34 5.46
C THR A 495 0.79 28.94 6.91
N VAL A 496 0.84 27.64 7.18
CA VAL A 496 1.09 27.06 8.51
C VAL A 496 1.97 25.83 8.42
N GLY A 497 2.74 25.60 9.48
CA GLY A 497 3.34 24.29 9.71
C GLY A 497 2.25 23.28 10.09
N ALA A 498 2.33 22.10 9.48
CA ALA A 498 1.35 21.04 9.62
C ALA A 498 2.02 19.66 9.71
N ILE A 499 1.29 18.71 10.31
CA ILE A 499 1.58 17.28 10.28
C ILE A 499 0.44 16.61 9.52
N ILE A 500 0.75 15.97 8.39
CA ILE A 500 -0.20 15.18 7.58
C ILE A 500 -0.36 13.78 8.20
N ASP A 501 -1.30 13.64 9.12
CA ASP A 501 -1.28 12.59 10.15
C ASP A 501 -2.50 11.65 10.09
N SER A 502 -2.28 10.39 9.71
CA SER A 502 -3.30 9.33 9.69
C SER A 502 -3.79 8.91 11.07
N GLY A 503 -2.96 9.05 12.11
CA GLY A 503 -3.30 8.80 13.51
C GLY A 503 -3.90 10.01 14.23
N GLY A 504 -3.92 11.18 13.58
CA GLY A 504 -4.32 12.46 14.15
C GLY A 504 -5.82 12.66 14.40
N VAL A 505 -6.62 11.60 14.30
CA VAL A 505 -8.08 11.61 14.50
C VAL A 505 -8.75 12.68 13.60
N TYR A 506 -9.46 13.67 14.15
CA TYR A 506 -10.11 14.75 13.41
C TYR A 506 -9.20 15.97 13.17
N GLY A 507 -7.94 15.90 13.58
CA GLY A 507 -6.96 16.96 13.39
C GLY A 507 -7.07 18.12 14.39
N THR A 508 -6.22 19.12 14.18
CA THR A 508 -6.17 20.34 14.99
C THR A 508 -6.08 21.57 14.10
N ILE A 509 -6.49 22.72 14.63
CA ILE A 509 -6.44 24.01 13.93
C ILE A 509 -6.05 25.14 14.88
N LEU A 510 -5.32 26.15 14.41
CA LEU A 510 -4.95 27.30 15.23
C LEU A 510 -6.18 28.17 15.53
N SER A 511 -6.30 28.63 16.78
CA SER A 511 -7.37 29.53 17.22
C SER A 511 -7.38 30.84 16.42
N SER A 512 -6.21 31.33 16.01
CA SER A 512 -6.07 32.52 15.15
C SER A 512 -6.73 32.36 13.78
N MET A 513 -6.83 31.14 13.24
CA MET A 513 -7.48 30.87 11.95
C MET A 513 -8.99 30.93 12.01
N VAL A 514 -9.56 30.73 13.20
CA VAL A 514 -11.01 30.70 13.45
C VAL A 514 -11.47 31.89 14.28
N GLY A 515 -10.73 33.00 14.23
CA GLY A 515 -11.12 34.25 14.90
C GLY A 515 -11.08 34.18 16.43
N GLY A 516 -10.25 33.31 17.00
CA GLY A 516 -10.10 33.13 18.45
C GLY A 516 -11.20 32.25 19.09
N ALA A 517 -12.07 31.63 18.29
CA ALA A 517 -13.08 30.72 18.81
C ALA A 517 -12.45 29.50 19.51
N SER A 518 -13.09 29.02 20.58
CA SER A 518 -12.64 27.81 21.30
C SER A 518 -12.97 26.50 20.60
N ASN A 519 -13.82 26.55 19.57
CA ASN A 519 -14.23 25.44 18.74
C ASN A 519 -14.47 25.92 17.31
N VAL A 520 -14.25 25.05 16.33
CA VAL A 520 -14.61 25.37 14.94
C VAL A 520 -16.13 25.27 14.76
N PRO A 521 -16.81 26.31 14.24
CA PRO A 521 -18.24 26.25 14.00
C PRO A 521 -18.61 25.18 12.97
N VAL A 522 -19.72 24.46 13.21
CA VAL A 522 -20.32 23.56 12.21
C VAL A 522 -20.69 24.36 10.95
N GLY A 523 -20.49 23.77 9.78
CA GLY A 523 -20.68 24.45 8.49
C GLY A 523 -19.45 25.21 8.01
N THR A 524 -18.39 25.32 8.81
CA THR A 524 -17.12 25.91 8.38
C THR A 524 -16.51 25.06 7.27
N ARG A 525 -16.21 25.67 6.13
CA ARG A 525 -15.43 25.02 5.08
C ARG A 525 -13.95 25.18 5.38
N ILE A 526 -13.24 24.06 5.45
CA ILE A 526 -11.78 24.04 5.52
C ILE A 526 -11.28 23.53 4.18
N SER A 527 -10.39 24.28 3.55
CA SER A 527 -9.72 23.88 2.32
C SER A 527 -8.22 23.96 2.54
N VAL A 528 -7.51 22.89 2.22
CA VAL A 528 -6.07 22.76 2.45
C VAL A 528 -5.38 22.61 1.11
N TYR A 529 -4.30 23.36 0.92
CA TYR A 529 -3.55 23.47 -0.31
C TYR A 529 -2.08 23.21 -0.05
N THR A 530 -1.36 22.83 -1.10
CA THR A 530 0.10 22.91 -1.13
C THR A 530 0.56 24.35 -0.96
N ALA A 531 1.86 24.53 -0.63
CA ALA A 531 2.46 25.86 -0.46
C ALA A 531 2.37 26.73 -1.74
N ASP A 532 2.36 26.11 -2.92
CA ASP A 532 2.21 26.77 -4.23
C ASP A 532 0.75 26.93 -4.69
N GLY A 533 -0.23 26.46 -3.91
CA GLY A 533 -1.65 26.79 -4.10
C GLY A 533 -2.49 25.74 -4.84
N VAL A 534 -2.01 24.51 -4.99
CA VAL A 534 -2.80 23.37 -5.49
C VAL A 534 -3.70 22.86 -4.37
N LEU A 535 -5.00 22.68 -4.64
CA LEU A 535 -5.94 22.15 -3.64
C LEU A 535 -5.61 20.70 -3.35
N LEU A 536 -5.40 20.35 -2.08
CA LEU A 536 -5.23 18.97 -1.64
C LEU A 536 -6.58 18.34 -1.29
N TYR A 537 -7.31 18.96 -0.37
CA TYR A 537 -8.63 18.49 0.04
C TYR A 537 -9.46 19.63 0.63
N SER A 538 -10.77 19.43 0.67
CA SER A 538 -11.68 20.33 1.37
C SER A 538 -12.86 19.58 1.97
N TYR A 539 -13.29 20.01 3.15
CA TYR A 539 -14.44 19.43 3.84
C TYR A 539 -15.23 20.51 4.59
N ILE A 540 -16.46 20.15 4.95
CA ILE A 540 -17.31 20.96 5.82
C ILE A 540 -17.27 20.34 7.21
N VAL A 541 -16.96 21.17 8.21
CA VAL A 541 -16.96 20.77 9.62
C VAL A 541 -18.38 20.39 10.03
N THR A 542 -18.53 19.22 10.65
CA THR A 542 -19.79 18.75 11.23
C THR A 542 -19.66 18.63 12.75
N SER A 543 -20.74 18.25 13.44
CA SER A 543 -20.66 17.93 14.88
C SER A 543 -19.79 16.70 15.18
N GLN A 544 -19.62 15.80 14.20
CA GLN A 544 -18.89 14.54 14.34
C GLN A 544 -17.48 14.60 13.74
N ASN A 545 -17.25 15.47 12.74
CA ASN A 545 -15.95 15.67 12.10
C ASN A 545 -15.52 17.13 12.28
N ARG A 546 -14.76 17.37 13.35
CA ARG A 546 -14.32 18.71 13.75
C ARG A 546 -12.91 18.68 14.34
N PRO A 547 -11.96 19.49 13.82
CA PRO A 547 -10.64 19.57 14.41
C PRO A 547 -10.69 20.30 15.75
N THR A 548 -9.79 19.90 16.66
CA THR A 548 -9.61 20.56 17.95
C THR A 548 -8.89 21.89 17.77
N VAL A 549 -9.34 22.94 18.46
CA VAL A 549 -8.67 24.24 18.42
C VAL A 549 -7.46 24.26 19.35
N ILE A 550 -6.30 24.64 18.82
CA ILE A 550 -5.03 24.80 19.53
C ILE A 550 -4.55 26.26 19.46
N SER A 551 -3.76 26.70 20.44
CA SER A 551 -3.28 28.09 20.49
C SER A 551 -1.96 28.34 19.76
N SER A 552 -1.12 27.30 19.59
CA SER A 552 0.19 27.36 18.94
C SER A 552 0.66 25.96 18.54
N GLY A 553 1.73 25.87 17.74
CA GLY A 553 2.33 24.62 17.27
C GLY A 553 1.97 24.30 15.82
N LEU A 554 2.28 23.07 15.40
CA LEU A 554 1.85 22.53 14.11
C LEU A 554 0.36 22.18 14.16
N ILE A 555 -0.36 22.49 13.09
CA ILE A 555 -1.70 21.92 12.91
C ILE A 555 -1.59 20.44 12.52
N ASN A 556 -2.62 19.67 12.82
CA ASN A 556 -2.70 18.26 12.46
C ASN A 556 -3.85 18.09 11.46
N THR A 557 -3.61 17.46 10.31
CA THR A 557 -4.67 17.27 9.31
C THR A 557 -5.75 16.28 9.76
N GLY A 558 -5.41 15.39 10.69
CA GLY A 558 -6.13 14.19 10.99
C GLY A 558 -6.25 13.27 9.78
N TYR A 559 -7.21 12.34 9.87
CA TYR A 559 -7.56 11.37 8.83
C TYR A 559 -8.16 11.97 7.55
N ALA A 560 -8.51 13.28 7.53
CA ALA A 560 -9.21 13.92 6.42
C ALA A 560 -8.56 13.71 5.03
N PRO A 561 -7.25 13.96 4.81
CA PRO A 561 -6.61 13.67 3.53
C PRO A 561 -6.70 12.20 3.09
N TYR A 562 -6.76 11.26 4.04
CA TYR A 562 -6.83 9.82 3.74
C TYR A 562 -8.26 9.33 3.47
N GLN A 563 -9.27 10.09 3.88
CA GLN A 563 -10.67 9.87 3.51
C GLN A 563 -10.97 10.32 2.08
N HIS A 564 -10.34 11.40 1.62
CA HIS A 564 -10.56 11.94 0.27
C HIS A 564 -9.98 11.05 -0.82
N GLY A 565 -8.90 10.33 -0.51
CA GLY A 565 -8.32 9.39 -1.44
C GLY A 565 -6.98 8.82 -0.99
N PRO A 566 -6.32 8.08 -1.88
CA PRO A 566 -5.01 7.49 -1.62
C PRO A 566 -3.90 8.51 -1.44
N VAL A 567 -3.06 8.26 -0.43
CA VAL A 567 -1.86 9.05 -0.11
C VAL A 567 -0.67 8.11 -0.07
N TYR A 568 0.45 8.50 -0.71
CA TYR A 568 1.69 7.74 -0.71
C TYR A 568 2.80 8.49 0.02
N LEU A 569 3.44 7.83 0.98
CA LEU A 569 4.64 8.31 1.65
C LEU A 569 5.85 7.82 0.86
N ASP A 570 6.50 8.72 0.16
CA ASP A 570 7.71 8.45 -0.62
C ASP A 570 8.93 8.61 0.27
N TYR A 571 9.73 7.56 0.40
CA TYR A 571 11.00 7.62 1.13
C TYR A 571 12.19 7.91 0.21
N THR A 572 11.98 7.93 -1.12
CA THR A 572 13.03 8.01 -2.15
C THR A 572 13.52 9.39 -2.52
N THR A 573 13.06 10.41 -1.80
CA THR A 573 13.45 11.79 -2.11
C THR A 573 14.95 12.02 -1.86
N PRO A 574 15.66 12.70 -2.78
CA PRO A 574 17.12 12.91 -2.66
C PRO A 574 17.56 13.70 -1.42
N ASP A 575 16.67 14.50 -0.85
CA ASP A 575 16.91 15.28 0.38
C ASP A 575 16.81 14.43 1.66
N GLY A 576 16.37 13.17 1.55
CA GLY A 576 16.17 12.27 2.68
C GLY A 576 14.99 12.63 3.57
N MET A 577 14.16 13.62 3.21
CA MET A 577 13.04 14.08 4.04
C MET A 577 11.72 13.35 3.74
N GLY A 578 11.71 12.56 2.67
CA GLY A 578 10.52 11.98 2.09
C GLY A 578 9.59 13.02 1.44
N SER A 579 8.51 12.53 0.84
CA SER A 579 7.41 13.37 0.38
C SER A 579 6.06 12.69 0.60
N THR A 580 5.03 13.52 0.77
CA THR A 580 3.64 13.07 0.86
C THR A 580 2.97 13.33 -0.48
N ASN A 581 2.67 12.25 -1.20
CA ASN A 581 2.10 12.26 -2.54
C ASN A 581 0.59 12.04 -2.46
N PHE A 582 -0.18 12.90 -3.11
CA PHE A 582 -1.63 12.81 -3.21
C PHE A 582 -2.00 12.34 -4.61
N ASP A 583 -2.63 11.18 -4.72
CA ASP A 583 -2.92 10.54 -6.00
C ASP A 583 -4.32 10.93 -6.57
N TYR A 584 -5.03 11.79 -5.86
CA TYR A 584 -6.40 12.22 -6.17
C TYR A 584 -6.59 13.72 -6.36
N ALA A 585 -5.62 14.54 -5.94
CA ALA A 585 -5.76 16.00 -5.79
C ALA A 585 -5.54 16.80 -7.08
#